data_AF-A0A088CJS9-F1
#
_entry.id   AF-A0A088CJS9-F1
#
_cell.length_a   1.000
_cell.length_b   1.000
_cell.length_c   1.000
_cell.angle_alpha   90.00
_cell.angle_beta   90.00
_cell.angle_gamma   90.00
#
_symmetry.space_group_name_H-M   'P 1'
#
loop_
_entity.id
_entity.type
_entity.pdbx_description
1 polymer ?
#
loop_
_entity_poly.entity_id
_entity_poly.type
_entity_poly.pdbx_seq_one_letter_code
_entity_poly.pdbx_strand_id
1 'polypeptide(L)' 'MLKILIPTIMLVPTTWLSPAKMIWPTALMHSLIIAFISLTWLHSPGGTGWSSLNHFMALDPLSTPLLVLTCWLLTLMIP' A
#
# COMPACT_ATOMS: atom_id res chain seq x y z
N MET A 1 -5.28 -6.67 4.28
CA MET A 1 -5.15 -5.20 4.40
C MET A 1 -4.10 -4.75 5.42
N LEU A 2 -3.91 -5.46 6.54
CA LEU A 2 -2.89 -5.11 7.54
C LEU A 2 -1.46 -4.96 6.98
N LYS A 3 -1.09 -5.78 5.98
CA LYS A 3 0.22 -5.72 5.31
C LYS A 3 0.51 -4.42 4.57
N ILE A 4 -0.50 -3.64 4.20
CA ILE A 4 -0.37 -2.32 3.56
C ILE A 4 -0.65 -1.20 4.57
N LEU A 5 -1.55 -1.45 5.53
CA LEU A 5 -1.85 -0.51 6.60
C LEU A 5 -0.64 -0.26 7.52
N ILE A 6 0.13 -1.29 7.85
CA ILE A 6 1.32 -1.14 8.70
C ILE A 6 2.39 -0.29 8.00
N PRO A 7 2.79 -0.56 6.74
CA PRO A 7 3.73 0.30 6.01
C PRO A 7 3.26 1.74 5.81
N THR A 8 1.97 1.95 5.58
CA THR A 8 1.41 3.32 5.42
C THR A 8 1.43 4.09 6.73
N ILE A 9 1.10 3.45 7.86
CA ILE A 9 1.25 4.05 9.19
C ILE A 9 2.73 4.30 9.50
N MET A 10 3.63 3.39 9.11
CA MET A 10 5.08 3.55 9.28
C MET A 10 5.68 4.67 8.43
N LEU A 11 5.00 5.11 7.37
CA LEU A 11 5.44 6.23 6.54
C LEU A 11 5.49 7.56 7.35
N VAL A 12 4.53 7.77 8.25
CA VAL A 12 4.43 8.96 9.12
C VAL A 12 5.62 9.13 10.08
N PRO A 13 6.02 8.13 10.88
CA PRO A 13 7.23 8.26 11.70
C PRO A 13 8.50 8.31 10.85
N THR A 14 8.57 7.63 9.70
CA THR A 14 9.77 7.70 8.85
C THR A 14 10.03 9.07 8.25
N THR A 15 9.00 9.83 7.90
CA THR A 15 9.15 11.22 7.44
C THR A 15 9.52 12.17 8.57
N TRP A 16 9.09 11.87 9.81
CA TRP A 16 9.38 12.71 10.97
C TRP A 16 10.79 12.49 11.55
N LEU A 17 11.31 11.27 11.47
CA LEU A 17 12.62 10.86 12.01
C LEU A 17 13.77 10.98 11.01
N SER A 18 13.49 11.20 9.71
CA SER A 18 14.53 11.25 8.68
C SER A 18 15.14 12.65 8.53
N PRO A 19 16.44 12.75 8.20
CA PRO A 19 17.11 14.04 7.99
C PRO A 19 16.54 14.75 6.77
N ALA A 20 16.35 16.08 6.86
CA ALA A 20 15.67 16.92 5.87
C ALA A 20 16.09 16.71 4.40
N LYS A 21 17.34 16.32 4.15
CA LYS A 21 17.88 16.07 2.81
C LYS A 21 17.43 14.73 2.19
N MET A 22 17.02 13.76 3.01
CA MET A 22 16.63 12.41 2.56
C MET A 22 15.15 12.08 2.76
N ILE A 23 14.34 13.00 3.29
CA ILE A 23 12.90 12.76 3.55
C ILE A 23 12.19 12.33 2.27
N TRP A 24 12.35 13.08 1.17
CA TRP A 24 11.69 12.79 -0.11
C TRP A 24 12.12 11.46 -0.75
N PRO A 25 13.43 11.18 -0.96
CA PRO A 25 13.84 9.92 -1.56
C PRO A 25 13.50 8.69 -0.69
N THR A 26 13.51 8.82 0.64
CA THR A 26 13.11 7.72 1.54
C THR A 26 11.61 7.47 1.51
N ALA A 27 10.79 8.53 1.49
CA ALA A 27 9.34 8.43 1.36
C ALA A 27 8.93 7.78 0.03
N LEU A 28 9.58 8.16 -1.08
CA LEU A 28 9.34 7.60 -2.41
C LEU A 28 9.73 6.12 -2.49
N MET A 29 10.91 5.74 -1.96
CA MET A 29 11.31 4.34 -1.85
C MET A 29 10.30 3.52 -1.04
N HIS A 30 9.85 4.04 0.11
CA HIS A 30 8.89 3.34 0.95
C HIS A 30 7.53 3.18 0.26
N SER A 31 7.00 4.24 -0.36
CA SER A 31 5.72 4.19 -1.07
C SER A 31 5.76 3.24 -2.27
N LEU A 32 6.88 3.22 -3.00
CA LEU A 32 7.09 2.35 -4.16
C LEU A 32 7.11 0.87 -3.75
N ILE A 33 7.74 0.52 -2.63
CA ILE A 33 7.70 -0.84 -2.08
C ILE A 33 6.25 -1.25 -1.75
N ILE A 34 5.46 -0.35 -1.16
CA ILE A 34 4.04 -0.61 -0.85
C ILE A 34 3.26 -0.81 -2.15
N ALA A 35 3.51 -0.01 -3.19
CA ALA A 35 2.87 -0.13 -4.50
C ALA A 35 3.17 -1.48 -5.16
N PHE A 36 4.42 -1.96 -5.11
CA PHE A 36 4.77 -3.30 -5.60
C PHE A 36 4.08 -4.42 -4.83
N ILE A 37 4.00 -4.32 -3.49
CA ILE A 37 3.28 -5.30 -2.67
C ILE A 37 1.79 -5.30 -3.03
N SER A 38 1.20 -4.14 -3.34
CA SER A 38 -0.22 -4.05 -3.73
C SER A 38 -0.53 -4.83 -5.02
N LEU A 39 0.40 -4.92 -5.97
CA LEU A 39 0.23 -5.70 -7.21
C LEU A 39 0.06 -7.21 -6.94
N THR A 40 0.61 -7.72 -5.85
CA THR A 40 0.47 -9.15 -5.52
C THR A 40 -0.98 -9.57 -5.26
N TRP A 41 -1.86 -8.62 -4.92
CA TRP A 41 -3.29 -8.89 -4.73
C TRP A 41 -4.09 -9.06 -6.01
N LEU A 42 -3.57 -8.51 -7.11
CA LEU A 42 -4.25 -8.57 -8.41
C LEU A 42 -4.31 -10.01 -8.94
N HIS A 43 -3.42 -10.89 -8.45
CA HIS A 43 -3.41 -12.31 -8.76
C HIS A 43 -3.99 -13.13 -7.60
N SER A 44 -5.32 -13.19 -7.48
CA SER A 44 -6.00 -14.10 -6.54
C SER A 44 -6.60 -15.29 -7.31
N PRO A 45 -6.00 -16.51 -7.23
CA PRO A 45 -6.44 -17.67 -8.00
C PRO A 45 -7.58 -18.48 -7.34
N GLY A 46 -8.22 -17.97 -6.28
CA GLY A 46 -9.31 -18.66 -5.58
C GLY A 46 -10.68 -18.20 -6.06
N GLY A 47 -11.48 -19.11 -6.62
CA GLY A 47 -12.79 -18.87 -7.26
C GLY A 47 -13.94 -18.36 -6.37
N THR A 48 -13.64 -17.60 -5.32
CA THR A 48 -14.63 -16.90 -4.50
C THR A 48 -14.22 -15.43 -4.43
N GLY A 49 -15.02 -14.54 -5.02
CA GLY A 49 -14.77 -13.10 -5.12
C GLY A 49 -14.76 -12.34 -3.78
N TRP A 50 -14.48 -13.01 -2.66
CA TRP A 50 -14.39 -12.45 -1.32
C TRP A 50 -13.11 -12.99 -0.71
N SER A 51 -12.01 -12.25 -0.85
CA SER A 51 -10.78 -12.57 -0.13
C SER A 51 -10.86 -11.98 1.28
N SER A 52 -11.44 -12.75 2.20
CA SER A 52 -11.47 -12.39 3.62
C SER A 52 -10.04 -12.45 4.19
N LEU A 53 -9.52 -11.30 4.61
CA LEU A 53 -8.17 -11.20 5.20
C LEU A 53 -8.21 -11.13 6.72
N ASN A 54 -9.34 -10.70 7.28
CA ASN A 54 -9.64 -10.74 8.71
C ASN A 54 -11.18 -10.73 8.91
N HIS A 55 -11.65 -10.99 10.13
CA HIS A 55 -13.08 -11.01 10.46
C HIS A 55 -13.78 -9.65 10.24
N PHE A 56 -13.03 -8.55 10.34
CA PHE A 56 -13.52 -7.18 10.17
C PHE A 56 -13.29 -6.59 8.76
N MET A 57 -12.53 -7.28 7.88
CA MET A 57 -12.15 -6.74 6.57
C MET A 57 -12.10 -7.84 5.50
N ALA A 58 -12.98 -7.70 4.52
CA ALA A 58 -13.00 -8.48 3.30
C ALA A 58 -12.57 -7.61 2.11
N LEU A 59 -12.03 -8.26 1.07
CA LEU A 59 -11.76 -7.63 -0.20
C LEU A 59 -12.55 -8.26 -1.31
N ASP A 60 -13.28 -7.39 -1.98
CA ASP A 60 -14.03 -7.67 -3.18
C ASP A 60 -13.17 -7.43 -4.42
N PRO A 61 -13.45 -8.10 -5.54
CA PRO A 61 -12.72 -7.96 -6.81
C PRO A 61 -12.78 -6.55 -7.40
N LEU A 62 -13.71 -5.70 -6.96
CA LEU A 62 -13.77 -4.29 -7.34
C LEU A 62 -12.83 -3.42 -6.49
N SER A 63 -12.70 -3.74 -5.20
CA SER A 63 -11.94 -2.97 -4.22
C SER A 63 -10.43 -3.17 -4.38
N THR A 64 -10.00 -4.34 -4.86
CA THR A 64 -8.59 -4.68 -5.09
C THR A 64 -7.91 -3.79 -6.14
N PRO A 65 -8.42 -3.59 -7.38
CA PRO A 65 -7.78 -2.71 -8.35
C PRO A 65 -7.80 -1.24 -7.92
N LEU A 66 -8.87 -0.80 -7.26
CA LEU A 66 -9.00 0.57 -6.79
C LEU A 66 -7.96 0.87 -5.70
N LEU A 67 -7.71 -0.08 -4.79
CA LEU A 67 -6.69 0.09 -3.77
C LEU A 67 -5.27 0.09 -4.34
N VAL A 68 -4.99 -0.75 -5.34
CA VAL A 68 -3.72 -0.70 -6.08
C VAL A 68 -3.53 0.69 -6.70
N LEU A 69 -4.57 1.23 -7.35
CA LEU A 69 -4.54 2.57 -7.94
C LEU A 69 -4.21 3.64 -6.90
N THR A 70 -4.83 3.60 -5.72
CA THR A 70 -4.55 4.58 -4.66
C THR A 70 -3.10 4.52 -4.16
N CYS A 71 -2.51 3.33 -4.08
CA CYS A 71 -1.12 3.17 -3.65
C CYS A 71 -0.12 3.71 -4.68
N TRP A 72 -0.46 3.58 -5.97
CA TRP A 72 0.31 4.18 -7.06
C TRP A 72 0.17 5.69 -7.10
N LEU A 73 -1.04 6.21 -6.91
CA LEU A 73 -1.29 7.65 -6.85
C LEU A 73 -0.51 8.32 -5.71
N LEU A 74 -0.43 7.66 -4.55
CA LEU A 74 0.38 8.12 -3.42
C LEU A 74 1.86 8.26 -3.78
N THR A 75 2.40 7.31 -4.55
CA THR A 75 3.81 7.37 -4.99
C THR A 75 4.06 8.51 -5.97
N LEU A 76 3.09 8.80 -6.85
CA LEU A 76 3.19 9.91 -7.83
C LEU A 76 3.04 11.30 -7.19
N MET A 77 2.36 11.39 -6.04
CA MET A 77 2.18 12.65 -5.33
C MET A 77 3.42 13.08 -4.51
N ILE A 78 4.37 12.18 -4.29
CA ILE A 78 5.61 12.47 -3.56
C ILE A 78 6.64 13.04 -4.56
N PRO A 79 7.14 14.27 -4.34
CA PRO A 79 8.11 14.95 -5.21
C PRO A 79 9.53 14.37 -5.13
#